data_AF-A0A497NNX4-F1
#
_entry.id   AF-A0A497NNX4-F1
#
_cell.length_a   1.000
_cell.length_b   1.000
_cell.length_c   1.000
_cell.angle_alpha   90.00
_cell.angle_beta   90.00
_cell.angle_gamma   90.00
#
_symmetry.space_group_name_H-M   'P 1'
#
loop_
_entity.id
_entity.type
_entity.pdbx_description
1 polymer ?
#
loop_
_entity_poly.entity_id
_entity_poly.type
_entity_poly.pdbx_seq_one_letter_code
_entity_poly.pdbx_strand_id
1 'polypeptide(L)'
;EVPFVLTVNYNPSVAQISLKGRAYVAGDKAEIDKIYGEYKEKKPPAPVIVQSISNVVFIESVLISKTLNIPPPIPLPKISAKKPSKKGSRMNYTA
;
A
#
# COMPACT_ATOMS: atom_id res chain seq x y z
N GLU A 1 -8.27 8.52 -20.16
CA GLU A 1 -8.44 7.52 -19.08
C GLU A 1 -7.19 6.65 -18.99
N VAL A 2 -6.80 6.23 -17.80
CA VAL A 2 -5.62 5.40 -17.53
C VAL A 2 -6.09 4.05 -16.95
N PRO A 3 -5.96 2.92 -17.68
CA PRO A 3 -6.33 1.62 -17.15
C PRO A 3 -5.32 1.16 -16.10
N PHE A 4 -5.80 0.49 -15.06
CA PHE A 4 -4.95 -0.08 -14.03
C PHE A 4 -5.45 -1.46 -13.58
N VAL A 5 -4.53 -2.25 -13.04
CA VAL A 5 -4.81 -3.50 -12.35
C VAL A 5 -4.04 -3.51 -11.04
N LEU A 6 -4.73 -3.70 -9.92
CA LEU A 6 -4.13 -4.04 -8.64
C LEU A 6 -4.32 -5.53 -8.38
N THR A 7 -3.26 -6.21 -8.00
CA THR A 7 -3.32 -7.61 -7.57
C THR A 7 -2.82 -7.71 -6.14
N VAL A 8 -3.66 -8.23 -5.26
CA VAL A 8 -3.32 -8.57 -3.88
C VAL A 8 -3.16 -10.08 -3.80
N ASN A 9 -1.94 -10.53 -3.51
CA ASN A 9 -1.62 -11.93 -3.29
C ASN A 9 -1.31 -12.14 -1.80
N TYR A 10 -2.00 -13.07 -1.15
CA TYR A 10 -1.73 -13.42 0.23
C TYR A 10 -0.63 -14.48 0.32
N ASN A 11 0.22 -14.39 1.34
CA ASN A 11 1.22 -15.41 1.66
C ASN A 11 1.16 -15.75 3.16
N PRO A 12 0.72 -16.97 3.56
CA PRO A 12 0.37 -18.13 2.73
C PRO A 12 -0.82 -17.86 1.79
N SER A 13 -0.90 -18.61 0.68
CA SER A 13 -1.85 -18.40 -0.43
C SER A 13 -3.29 -18.76 -0.07
N VAL A 14 -3.91 -17.96 0.79
CA VAL A 14 -5.29 -18.14 1.25
C VAL A 14 -6.32 -17.43 0.36
N ALA A 15 -5.90 -16.42 -0.40
CA ALA A 15 -6.74 -15.66 -1.30
C ALA A 15 -5.90 -14.93 -2.35
N GLN A 16 -6.56 -14.49 -3.42
CA GLN A 16 -6.04 -13.55 -4.40
C GLN A 16 -7.16 -12.61 -4.83
N ILE A 17 -6.89 -11.30 -4.84
CA ILE A 17 -7.84 -10.27 -5.28
C ILE A 17 -7.25 -9.56 -6.49
N SER A 18 -7.98 -9.48 -7.59
CA SER A 18 -7.59 -8.69 -8.77
C SER A 18 -8.64 -7.62 -9.03
N LEU A 19 -8.24 -6.35 -8.90
CA LEU A 19 -9.08 -5.19 -9.09
C LEU A 19 -8.65 -4.50 -10.38
N LYS A 20 -9.56 -4.45 -11.35
CA LYS A 20 -9.34 -3.78 -12.64
C LYS A 20 -10.18 -2.52 -12.68
N GLY A 21 -9.59 -1.42 -13.13
CA GLY A 21 -10.29 -0.14 -13.21
C GLY A 21 -9.70 0.79 -14.25
N ARG A 22 -10.35 1.94 -14.40
CA ARG A 22 -9.89 3.06 -15.23
C ARG A 22 -9.91 4.31 -14.39
N ALA A 23 -8.79 5.03 -14.35
CA ALA A 23 -8.68 6.31 -13.69
C ALA A 23 -8.90 7.44 -14.71
N TYR A 24 -9.70 8.42 -14.32
CA TYR A 24 -9.83 9.68 -15.07
C TYR A 24 -8.86 10.69 -14.47
N VAL A 25 -8.01 11.28 -15.31
CA VAL A 25 -6.99 12.27 -14.90
C VAL A 25 -7.41 13.62 -15.47
N ALA A 26 -7.54 14.61 -14.60
CA ALA A 26 -7.87 15.98 -14.95
C ALA A 26 -6.86 16.93 -14.31
N GLY A 27 -6.54 18.01 -15.01
CA GLY A 27 -5.52 18.99 -14.62
C GLY A 27 -5.23 19.94 -15.78
N ASP A 28 -4.16 20.72 -15.65
CA ASP A 28 -3.76 21.66 -16.68
C ASP A 28 -3.34 20.93 -17.96
N LYS A 29 -3.70 21.50 -19.12
CA LYS A 29 -3.41 20.89 -20.43
C LYS A 29 -1.94 20.55 -20.61
N ALA A 30 -1.04 21.44 -20.18
CA ALA A 30 0.41 21.23 -20.27
C ALA A 30 0.89 20.02 -19.45
N GLU A 31 0.32 19.81 -18.25
CA GLU A 31 0.66 18.66 -17.41
C GLU A 31 0.13 17.35 -18.01
N ILE A 32 -1.12 17.37 -18.49
CA ILE A 32 -1.74 16.21 -19.14
C ILE A 32 -0.95 15.82 -20.40
N ASP A 33 -0.57 16.78 -21.23
CA ASP A 33 0.20 16.53 -22.46
C ASP A 33 1.59 15.94 -22.13
N LYS A 34 2.25 16.42 -21.07
CA LYS A 34 3.52 15.87 -20.60
C LYS A 34 3.37 14.42 -20.13
N ILE A 35 2.40 14.14 -19.25
CA ILE A 35 2.12 12.78 -18.75
C ILE A 35 1.81 11.83 -19.90
N TYR A 36 1.03 12.30 -20.88
CA TYR A 36 0.67 11.51 -22.05
C TYR A 36 1.85 11.25 -22.97
N GLY A 37 2.75 12.23 -23.14
CA GLY A 37 4.03 12.07 -23.83
C GLY A 37 4.92 11.01 -23.16
N GLU A 38 5.11 11.12 -21.84
CA GLU A 38 5.89 10.15 -21.05
C GLU A 38 5.31 8.73 -21.14
N TYR A 39 3.98 8.61 -21.13
CA TYR A 39 3.29 7.34 -21.34
C TYR A 39 3.57 6.72 -22.71
N LYS A 40 3.54 7.53 -23.79
CA LYS A 40 3.88 7.06 -25.15
C LYS A 40 5.33 6.57 -25.26
N GLU A 41 6.23 7.19 -24.51
CA GLU A 41 7.63 6.77 -24.39
C GLU A 41 7.82 5.53 -23.49
N LYS A 42 6.74 4.94 -22.98
CA LYS A 42 6.74 3.79 -22.05
C LYS A 42 7.51 4.06 -20.76
N LYS A 43 7.58 5.32 -20.34
CA LYS A 43 8.13 5.67 -19.03
C LYS A 43 7.20 5.17 -17.92
N PRO A 44 7.73 4.91 -16.71
CA PRO A 44 6.91 4.59 -15.56
C PRO A 44 5.84 5.68 -15.34
N PRO A 45 4.60 5.31 -14.95
CA PRO A 45 3.56 6.30 -14.67
C PRO A 45 3.99 7.27 -13.56
N ALA A 46 3.55 8.52 -13.68
CA ALA A 46 3.85 9.55 -12.69
C ALA A 46 3.47 9.07 -11.27
N PRO A 47 4.33 9.26 -10.25
CA PRO A 47 4.07 8.77 -8.89
C PRO A 47 2.72 9.24 -8.31
N VAL A 48 2.30 10.47 -8.65
CA VAL A 48 1.02 11.03 -8.23
C VAL A 48 -0.17 10.22 -8.74
N ILE A 49 -0.12 9.72 -9.98
CA ILE A 49 -1.17 8.88 -10.57
C ILE A 49 -1.21 7.54 -9.85
N VAL A 50 -0.04 6.90 -9.66
CA VAL A 50 0.07 5.61 -8.97
C VAL A 50 -0.45 5.72 -7.54
N GLN A 51 -0.05 6.76 -6.80
CA GLN A 51 -0.45 6.98 -5.42
C GLN A 51 -1.97 7.22 -5.31
N SER A 52 -2.52 8.05 -6.19
CA SER A 52 -3.95 8.39 -6.18
C SER A 52 -4.81 7.16 -6.43
N ILE A 53 -4.46 6.35 -7.45
CA ILE A 53 -5.12 5.07 -7.73
C ILE A 53 -4.98 4.12 -6.53
N SER A 54 -3.76 3.98 -6.00
CA SER A 54 -3.48 3.06 -4.90
C SER A 54 -4.30 3.40 -3.65
N ASN A 55 -4.42 4.68 -3.29
CA ASN A 55 -5.18 5.10 -2.11
C ASN A 55 -6.65 4.64 -2.18
N VAL A 56 -7.31 4.85 -3.33
CA VAL A 56 -8.71 4.46 -3.52
C VAL A 56 -8.85 2.94 -3.51
N VAL A 57 -8.04 2.26 -4.31
CA VAL A 57 -8.16 0.81 -4.50
C VAL A 57 -7.77 0.04 -3.22
N PHE A 58 -6.83 0.57 -2.43
CA PHE A 58 -6.52 -0.04 -1.13
C PHE A 58 -7.70 0.03 -0.16
N ILE A 59 -8.40 1.16 -0.08
CA ILE A 59 -9.59 1.29 0.78
C ILE A 59 -10.66 0.28 0.35
N GLU A 60 -10.94 0.20 -0.95
CA GLU A 60 -11.90 -0.77 -1.51
C GLU A 60 -11.48 -2.22 -1.21
N SER A 61 -10.18 -2.53 -1.36
CA SER A 61 -9.66 -3.85 -1.07
C SER A 61 -9.82 -4.24 0.40
N VAL A 62 -9.72 -3.29 1.33
CA VAL A 62 -9.97 -3.53 2.76
C VAL A 62 -11.44 -3.85 3.01
N LEU A 63 -12.36 -3.14 2.37
CA LEU A 63 -13.80 -3.39 2.49
C LEU A 63 -14.17 -4.78 1.94
N ILE A 64 -13.60 -5.16 0.79
CA ILE A 64 -13.76 -6.49 0.20
C ILE A 64 -13.19 -7.56 1.15
N SER A 65 -11.98 -7.35 1.66
CA SER A 65 -11.35 -8.30 2.60
C SER A 65 -12.19 -8.53 3.86
N LYS A 66 -12.78 -7.46 4.42
CA LYS A 66 -13.70 -7.57 5.56
C LYS A 66 -14.94 -8.39 5.22
N THR A 67 -15.52 -8.16 4.04
CA THR A 67 -16.73 -8.87 3.58
C THR A 67 -16.47 -10.36 3.36
N LEU A 68 -15.27 -10.69 2.86
CA LEU A 68 -14.81 -12.08 2.64
C LEU A 68 -14.19 -12.72 3.89
N ASN A 69 -14.15 -12.00 5.02
CA ASN A 69 -13.56 -12.44 6.27
C ASN A 69 -12.10 -12.92 6.13
N ILE A 70 -11.33 -12.26 5.26
CA ILE A 70 -9.89 -12.48 5.05
C ILE A 70 -9.09 -11.32 5.65
N PRO A 71 -7.79 -11.51 5.97
CA PRO A 71 -6.95 -10.43 6.48
C PRO A 71 -6.95 -9.22 5.54
N PRO A 72 -6.94 -7.97 6.05
CA PRO A 72 -6.89 -6.81 5.19
C PRO A 72 -5.50 -6.67 4.54
N PRO A 73 -5.41 -6.13 3.31
CA PRO A 73 -4.15 -6.02 2.56
C PRO A 73 -3.26 -4.84 3.00
N ILE A 74 -3.52 -4.27 4.18
CA ILE A 74 -2.70 -3.21 4.78
C ILE A 74 -1.73 -3.81 5.81
N PRO A 75 -0.49 -3.30 5.90
CA PRO A 75 0.41 -3.67 6.98
C PRO A 75 -0.25 -3.38 8.33
N LEU A 76 -0.38 -4.39 9.18
CA LEU A 76 -0.90 -4.19 10.53
C LEU A 76 0.07 -3.30 11.33
N PRO A 77 -0.44 -2.40 12.20
CA PRO A 77 0.40 -1.66 13.12
C PRO A 77 1.25 -2.63 13.94
N LYS A 78 2.57 -2.47 13.90
CA LYS A 78 3.46 -3.24 14.76
C LYS A 78 3.35 -2.67 16.17
N ILE A 79 2.63 -3.36 17.06
CA ILE A 79 2.67 -3.06 18.49
C ILE A 79 4.08 -3.41 18.95
N SER A 80 4.89 -2.39 19.25
CA SER A 80 6.19 -2.61 19.88
C SER A 80 5.93 -3.12 21.30
N ALA A 81 5.96 -4.45 21.47
CA ALA A 81 6.01 -5.04 22.79
C ALA A 81 7.34 -4.57 23.42
N LYS A 82 7.28 -3.58 24.32
CA LYS A 82 8.42 -3.21 25.16
C LYS A 82 8.90 -4.48 25.84
N LYS A 83 10.06 -4.99 25.42
CA LYS A 83 10.76 -6.05 26.16
C LYS A 83 10.92 -5.54 27.61
N PRO A 84 10.50 -6.31 28.63
CA PRO A 84 10.76 -5.92 30.01
C PRO A 84 12.27 -5.76 30.17
N SER A 85 12.70 -4.55 30.53
CA SER A 85 14.10 -4.26 30.81
C SER A 85 14.54 -5.13 31.98
N LYS A 86 15.48 -6.07 31.75
CA LYS A 86 16.23 -6.72 32.82
C LYS A 86 17.10 -5.66 33.50
N LYS A 87 16.53 -4.87 34.42
CA LYS A 87 17.29 -4.03 35.35
C LYS A 87 17.51 -4.84 36.62
N GLY A 88 18.52 -5.68 36.59
CA GLY A 88 19.07 -6.39 37.74
C GLY A 88 20.58 -6.33 37.65
N SER A 89 21.15 -5.13 37.71
CA SER A 89 22.60 -4.96 37.88
C SER A 89 22.91 -5.25 39.34
N ARG A 90 23.75 -6.27 39.58
CA ARG A 90 24.22 -6.68 40.90
C ARG A 90 24.74 -5.48 41.69
N MET A 91 24.17 -5.22 42.86
CA MET A 91 24.80 -4.38 43.89
C MET A 91 25.98 -5.19 44.45
N ASN A 92 27.20 -4.80 44.10
CA ASN A 92 28.41 -5.37 44.68
C ASN A 92 28.68 -4.65 46.00
N TYR A 93 28.49 -5.31 47.13
CA TYR A 93 29.01 -4.86 48.42
C TYR A 93 30.39 -5.48 48.61
N THR A 94 31.42 -4.65 48.63
CA THR A 94 32.73 -5.01 49.21
C THR A 94 32.83 -4.35 50.58
N ALA A 95 33.06 -5.19 51.58
CA ALA A 95 33.35 -4.85 52.97
C ALA A 95 34.77 -4.30 53.13
#